data_AF-A0A953E2W6-F1
#
_entry.id   AF-A0A953E2W6-F1
#
_cell.length_a   1.000
_cell.length_b   1.000
_cell.length_c   1.000
_cell.angle_alpha   90.00
_cell.angle_beta   90.00
_cell.angle_gamma   90.00
#
_symmetry.space_group_name_H-M   'P 1'
#
loop_
_entity.id
_entity.type
_entity.pdbx_description
1 polymer ?
#
loop_
_entity_poly.entity_id
_entity_poly.type
_entity_poly.pdbx_seq_one_letter_code
_entity_poly.pdbx_strand_id
1 'polypeptide(L)'
;MPPLAQAALREWEAWGRVVVVGWPEARPTETAATPERFARLLGYWAAVPGGAAIARQLADQRSVIAATLAEQSRIEAPEDDGHARTVPVATPPLEDISLYAYPAWSAAFISAIARRAGIQESDLPSSYRHADYIDAVLARAMADPQGARFRPYAPDERAPRPGDLLCADRSTVPLAHWSLRLSEIGQPRPMHCDVVVRNGPDGVEAVGGNVQEMVVLRRLPSDNEGRVLPAPPGQPPFVLLLAIQEQG
;
A
#
# COMPACT_ATOMS: atom_id res chain seq x y z
N MET A 1 11.85 -14.78 9.14
CA MET A 1 10.79 -13.99 8.50
C MET A 1 11.04 -13.93 7.00
N PRO A 2 10.05 -14.19 6.13
CA PRO A 2 10.26 -14.22 4.68
C PRO A 2 10.67 -12.87 4.08
N PRO A 3 11.41 -12.84 2.95
CA PRO A 3 11.91 -11.60 2.34
C PRO A 3 10.84 -10.53 2.07
N LEU A 4 9.64 -10.95 1.66
CA LEU A 4 8.53 -10.03 1.36
C LEU A 4 8.03 -9.31 2.62
N ALA A 5 7.83 -10.03 3.73
CA ALA A 5 7.46 -9.44 5.01
C ALA A 5 8.56 -8.49 5.53
N GLN A 6 9.84 -8.86 5.38
CA GLN A 6 10.94 -7.96 5.77
C GLN A 6 10.96 -6.67 4.93
N ALA A 7 10.73 -6.77 3.62
CA ALA A 7 10.67 -5.61 2.73
C ALA A 7 9.51 -4.68 3.13
N ALA A 8 8.35 -5.24 3.45
CA ALA A 8 7.19 -4.48 3.91
C ALA A 8 7.46 -3.76 5.24
N LEU A 9 8.06 -4.44 6.23
CA LEU A 9 8.44 -3.81 7.50
C LEU A 9 9.43 -2.68 7.31
N ARG A 10 10.45 -2.84 6.46
CA ARG A 10 11.40 -1.74 6.16
C ARG A 10 10.72 -0.51 5.57
N GLU A 11 9.71 -0.70 4.71
CA GLU A 11 8.93 0.43 4.21
C GLU A 11 8.08 1.06 5.31
N TRP A 12 7.38 0.27 6.13
CA TRP A 12 6.61 0.78 7.27
C TRP A 12 7.47 1.60 8.24
N GLU A 13 8.68 1.13 8.55
CA GLU A 13 9.63 1.87 9.38
C GLU A 13 10.04 3.20 8.76
N ALA A 14 10.37 3.19 7.47
CA ALA A 14 10.77 4.39 6.75
C ALA A 14 9.62 5.41 6.57
N TRP A 15 8.37 4.95 6.67
CA TRP A 15 7.20 5.80 6.67
C TRP A 15 6.79 6.29 8.07
N GLY A 16 7.59 6.00 9.10
CA GLY A 16 7.40 6.53 10.46
C GLY A 16 6.63 5.62 11.40
N ARG A 17 6.54 4.31 11.09
CA ARG A 17 5.93 3.29 11.97
C ARG A 17 4.47 3.55 12.33
N VAL A 18 3.69 4.09 11.40
CA VAL A 18 2.25 4.37 11.61
C VAL A 18 1.47 3.07 11.80
N VAL A 19 0.70 2.98 12.88
CA VAL A 19 -0.13 1.80 13.21
C VAL A 19 -1.60 2.18 13.17
N VAL A 20 -2.38 1.30 12.57
CA VAL A 20 -3.84 1.37 12.47
C VAL A 20 -4.44 0.10 13.05
N VAL A 21 -5.51 0.21 13.84
CA VAL A 21 -6.23 -0.94 14.40
C VAL A 21 -7.56 -1.12 13.66
N GLY A 22 -7.78 -2.31 13.11
CA GLY A 22 -8.99 -2.69 12.38
C GLY A 22 -9.22 -1.84 11.13
N TRP A 23 -10.34 -1.10 11.16
CA TRP A 23 -10.85 -0.25 10.08
C TRP A 23 -11.18 1.14 10.63
N PRO A 24 -10.18 1.98 10.93
CA PRO A 24 -10.43 3.29 11.50
C PRO A 24 -11.11 4.20 10.48
N GLU A 25 -12.04 5.04 10.95
CA GLU A 25 -12.65 6.08 10.14
C GLU A 25 -11.69 7.28 9.98
N ALA A 26 -10.92 7.59 11.03
CA ALA A 26 -9.99 8.71 11.03
C ALA A 26 -8.66 8.33 10.37
N ARG A 27 -8.09 9.28 9.60
CA ARG A 27 -6.74 9.18 9.06
C ARG A 27 -5.69 9.27 10.18
N PRO A 28 -4.48 8.73 9.98
CA PRO A 28 -3.38 8.97 10.90
C PRO A 28 -3.07 10.46 10.99
N THR A 29 -2.57 10.92 12.14
CA THR A 29 -2.18 12.32 12.34
C THR A 29 -0.88 12.68 11.61
N GLU A 30 -0.02 11.69 11.40
CA GLU A 30 1.25 11.84 10.71
C GLU A 30 1.05 11.61 9.21
N THR A 31 0.98 12.70 8.43
CA THR A 31 0.73 12.65 6.98
C THR A 31 1.72 13.48 6.17
N ALA A 32 2.80 13.97 6.77
CA ALA A 32 3.73 14.86 6.09
C ALA A 32 4.36 14.18 4.85
N ALA A 33 4.31 14.84 3.70
CA ALA A 33 4.99 14.46 2.48
C ALA A 33 6.47 14.87 2.54
N THR A 34 7.22 14.29 3.50
CA THR A 34 8.65 14.55 3.63
C THR A 34 9.39 14.21 2.32
N PRO A 35 10.55 14.83 2.05
CA PRO A 35 11.34 14.49 0.87
C PRO A 35 11.60 12.99 0.74
N GLU A 36 11.83 12.29 1.86
CA GLU A 36 12.07 10.86 1.90
C GLU A 36 10.83 10.04 1.52
N ARG A 37 9.66 10.36 2.08
CA ARG A 37 8.40 9.68 1.73
C ARG A 37 8.02 9.93 0.28
N PHE A 38 8.20 11.17 -0.19
CA PHE A 38 7.93 11.53 -1.57
C PHE A 38 8.86 10.79 -2.54
N ALA A 39 10.17 10.74 -2.27
CA ALA A 39 11.11 9.98 -3.08
C ALA A 39 10.75 8.48 -3.14
N ARG A 40 10.27 7.90 -2.03
CA ARG A 40 9.77 6.52 -2.00
C ARG A 40 8.52 6.32 -2.84
N LEU A 41 7.55 7.24 -2.76
CA LEU A 41 6.35 7.24 -3.61
C LEU A 41 6.71 7.22 -5.09
N LEU A 42 7.64 8.08 -5.52
CA LEU A 42 8.14 8.08 -6.90
C LEU A 42 8.81 6.74 -7.25
N GLY A 43 9.57 6.17 -6.32
CA GLY A 43 10.21 4.87 -6.47
C GLY A 43 9.22 3.70 -6.62
N TYR A 44 8.05 3.77 -5.99
CA TYR A 44 6.99 2.77 -6.20
C TYR A 44 6.44 2.85 -7.62
N TRP A 45 6.17 4.05 -8.11
CA TRP A 45 5.71 4.27 -9.48
C TRP A 45 6.75 3.88 -10.52
N ALA A 46 8.04 4.15 -10.27
CA ALA A 46 9.11 3.75 -11.18
C ALA A 46 9.27 2.22 -11.31
N ALA A 47 8.75 1.44 -10.35
CA ALA A 47 8.87 -0.01 -10.34
C ALA A 47 7.84 -0.76 -11.22
N VAL A 48 6.81 -0.05 -11.73
CA VAL A 48 5.72 -0.66 -12.52
C VAL A 48 5.71 -0.16 -13.96
N PRO A 49 5.28 -1.00 -14.94
CA PRO A 49 5.14 -0.59 -16.33
C PRO A 49 4.26 0.67 -16.47
N GLY A 50 4.75 1.66 -17.22
CA GLY A 50 4.07 2.95 -17.42
C GLY A 50 4.13 3.93 -16.24
N GLY A 51 4.54 3.49 -15.05
CA GLY A 51 4.53 4.33 -13.85
C GLY A 51 5.58 5.45 -13.83
N ALA A 52 6.61 5.38 -14.68
CA ALA A 52 7.59 6.46 -14.83
C ALA A 52 6.94 7.80 -15.28
N ALA A 53 5.86 7.76 -16.06
CA ALA A 53 5.13 8.96 -16.45
C ALA A 53 4.39 9.58 -15.25
N ILE A 54 3.77 8.73 -14.41
CA ILE A 54 3.10 9.15 -13.18
C ILE A 54 4.11 9.74 -12.20
N ALA A 55 5.27 9.10 -12.03
CA ALA A 55 6.33 9.62 -11.16
C ALA A 55 6.80 11.03 -11.59
N ARG A 56 6.96 11.28 -12.89
CA ARG A 56 7.29 12.62 -13.41
C ARG A 56 6.17 13.62 -13.12
N GLN A 57 4.92 13.25 -13.40
CA GLN A 57 3.77 14.11 -13.12
C GLN A 57 3.70 14.51 -11.64
N LEU A 58 3.92 13.58 -10.70
CA LEU A 58 3.93 13.88 -9.27
C LEU A 58 5.08 14.82 -8.89
N ALA A 59 6.28 14.61 -9.46
CA ALA A 59 7.43 15.49 -9.24
C ALA A 59 7.19 16.92 -9.74
N ASP A 60 6.56 17.06 -10.92
CA ASP A 60 6.17 18.34 -11.49
C ASP A 60 5.12 19.01 -10.60
N GLN A 61 4.10 18.27 -10.16
CA GLN A 61 3.06 18.75 -9.24
C GLN A 61 3.67 19.29 -7.93
N ARG A 62 4.60 18.55 -7.31
CA ARG A 62 5.29 19.01 -6.10
C ARG A 62 6.09 20.28 -6.35
N SER A 63 6.77 20.37 -7.48
CA SER A 63 7.55 21.57 -7.84
C SER A 63 6.66 22.81 -7.96
N VAL A 64 5.46 22.67 -8.55
CA VAL A 64 4.48 23.75 -8.66
C VAL A 64 3.94 24.18 -7.29
N ILE A 65 3.59 23.22 -6.43
CA ILE A 65 3.09 23.50 -5.07
C ILE A 65 4.16 24.24 -4.27
N ALA A 66 5.39 23.74 -4.26
CA ALA A 66 6.50 24.36 -3.55
C ALA A 66 6.78 25.79 -4.05
N ALA A 67 6.76 26.02 -5.36
CA ALA A 67 6.93 27.35 -5.94
C ALA A 67 5.80 28.32 -5.52
N THR A 68 4.56 27.84 -5.47
CA THR A 68 3.40 28.63 -5.06
C THR A 68 3.49 29.05 -3.60
N LEU A 69 3.82 28.11 -2.71
CA LEU A 69 3.98 28.38 -1.27
C LEU A 69 5.15 29.34 -1.00
N ALA A 70 6.26 29.20 -1.74
CA ALA A 70 7.39 30.11 -1.64
C ALA A 70 7.02 31.54 -2.06
N GLU A 71 6.18 31.69 -3.09
CA GLU A 71 5.69 33.00 -3.52
C GLU A 71 4.73 33.63 -2.50
N GLN A 72 3.77 32.86 -1.97
CA GLN A 72 2.85 33.33 -0.92
C GLN A 72 3.62 33.81 0.32
N SER A 73 4.63 33.06 0.75
CA SER A 73 5.47 33.41 1.89
C SER A 73 6.26 34.70 1.66
N ARG A 74 6.63 35.03 0.39
CA ARG A 74 7.26 36.30 0.05
C ARG A 74 6.30 37.49 0.12
N ILE A 75 5.05 37.29 -0.30
CA ILE A 75 4.02 38.34 -0.29
C ILE A 75 3.56 38.66 1.14
N GLU A 76 3.48 37.66 2.01
CA GLU A 76 3.02 37.79 3.40
C GLU A 76 4.11 38.28 4.36
N ALA A 77 5.36 38.41 3.90
CA ALA A 77 6.45 38.95 4.71
C ALA A 77 6.17 40.42 5.06
N PRO A 78 6.17 40.81 6.36
CA PRO A 78 5.92 42.20 6.73
C PRO A 78 6.97 43.14 6.12
N GLU A 79 6.55 44.31 5.66
CA GLU A 79 7.46 45.39 5.27
C GLU A 79 8.29 45.79 6.51
N ASP A 80 9.62 45.71 6.40
CA ASP A 80 10.54 45.96 7.51
C ASP A 80 10.57 47.45 7.89
N ASP A 81 9.82 47.83 8.92
CA ASP A 81 9.91 49.11 9.64
C ASP A 81 11.02 49.09 10.72
N GLY A 82 12.22 48.69 10.29
CA GLY A 82 13.50 49.16 10.83
C GLY A 82 13.88 48.74 12.26
N HIS A 83 13.15 47.82 12.91
CA HIS A 83 13.54 47.26 14.21
C HIS A 83 13.54 45.73 14.17
N ALA A 84 14.66 45.20 13.67
CA ALA A 84 14.91 43.78 13.50
C ALA A 84 14.79 42.99 14.82
N ARG A 85 13.74 42.20 14.94
CA ARG A 85 13.82 40.84 15.48
C ARG A 85 13.35 39.90 14.40
N THR A 86 14.30 39.37 13.63
CA THR A 86 14.08 38.21 12.77
C THR A 86 13.80 37.00 13.66
N VAL A 87 12.55 36.83 14.07
CA VAL A 87 12.07 35.53 14.50
C VAL A 87 12.17 34.64 13.27
N PRO A 88 12.89 33.51 13.30
CA PRO A 88 12.84 32.57 12.19
C PRO A 88 11.39 32.14 12.07
N VAL A 89 10.72 32.55 10.99
CA VAL A 89 9.42 32.00 10.63
C VAL A 89 9.65 30.50 10.48
N ALA A 90 9.15 29.72 11.43
CA ALA A 90 9.19 28.27 11.33
C ALA A 90 8.56 27.90 9.99
N THR A 91 9.34 27.24 9.14
CA THR A 91 8.89 26.80 7.81
C THR A 91 7.59 26.01 7.99
N PRO A 92 6.48 26.38 7.33
CA PRO A 92 5.23 25.69 7.52
C PRO A 92 5.43 24.19 7.25
N PRO A 93 4.98 23.30 8.16
CA PRO A 93 5.13 21.86 7.99
C PRO A 93 4.03 21.33 7.06
N LEU A 94 3.98 21.71 5.78
CA LEU A 94 2.68 21.72 5.07
C LEU A 94 2.70 21.18 3.64
N GLU A 95 3.12 19.95 3.45
CA GLU A 95 2.55 19.15 2.36
C GLU A 95 1.99 17.86 2.95
N ASP A 96 0.68 17.67 2.90
CA ASP A 96 0.03 16.39 3.21
C ASP A 96 0.28 15.43 2.04
N ILE A 97 0.71 14.20 2.32
CA ILE A 97 0.93 13.16 1.30
C ILE A 97 -0.33 12.87 0.48
N SER A 98 -1.51 13.19 1.00
CA SER A 98 -2.79 13.04 0.31
C SER A 98 -2.86 13.85 -1.00
N LEU A 99 -2.07 14.92 -1.13
CA LEU A 99 -1.95 15.68 -2.37
C LEU A 99 -1.42 14.82 -3.53
N TYR A 100 -0.73 13.72 -3.23
CA TYR A 100 -0.11 12.82 -4.19
C TYR A 100 -0.75 11.41 -4.17
N ALA A 101 -1.94 11.28 -3.59
CA ALA A 101 -2.64 10.00 -3.46
C ALA A 101 -3.31 9.52 -4.76
N TYR A 102 -3.38 10.37 -5.79
CA TYR A 102 -3.95 10.03 -7.09
C TYR A 102 -2.86 9.94 -8.18
N PRO A 103 -2.86 8.87 -9.00
CA PRO A 103 -3.69 7.67 -8.87
C PRO A 103 -3.33 6.85 -7.62
N ALA A 104 -4.24 5.96 -7.20
CA ALA A 104 -4.02 5.11 -6.03
C ALA A 104 -2.78 4.22 -6.24
N TRP A 105 -1.83 4.28 -5.30
CA TRP A 105 -0.49 3.68 -5.47
C TRP A 105 -0.28 2.37 -4.70
N SER A 106 -1.31 1.77 -4.11
CA SER A 106 -1.20 0.53 -3.31
C SER A 106 -0.64 -0.66 -4.12
N ALA A 107 -1.03 -0.80 -5.40
CA ALA A 107 -0.51 -1.87 -6.25
C ALA A 107 0.94 -1.61 -6.70
N ALA A 108 1.29 -0.34 -6.97
CA ALA A 108 2.66 0.05 -7.24
C ALA A 108 3.57 -0.21 -6.03
N PHE A 109 3.07 0.04 -4.81
CA PHE A 109 3.74 -0.31 -3.56
C PHE A 109 3.98 -1.83 -3.45
N ILE A 110 2.94 -2.66 -3.58
CA ILE A 110 3.08 -4.13 -3.52
C ILE A 110 4.07 -4.64 -4.57
N SER A 111 3.98 -4.15 -5.80
CA SER A 111 4.89 -4.52 -6.89
C SER A 111 6.34 -4.16 -6.55
N ALA A 112 6.58 -2.93 -6.07
CA ALA A 112 7.92 -2.48 -5.72
C ALA A 112 8.55 -3.30 -4.59
N ILE A 113 7.80 -3.62 -3.54
CA ILE A 113 8.34 -4.43 -2.43
C ILE A 113 8.50 -5.90 -2.82
N ALA A 114 7.64 -6.45 -3.67
CA ALA A 114 7.79 -7.80 -4.23
C ALA A 114 9.10 -7.92 -5.02
N ARG A 115 9.39 -6.96 -5.90
CA ARG A 115 10.67 -6.87 -6.63
C ARG A 115 11.87 -6.76 -5.69
N ARG A 116 11.81 -5.88 -4.69
CA ARG A 116 12.89 -5.71 -3.68
C ARG A 116 13.09 -6.97 -2.83
N ALA A 117 12.05 -7.78 -2.67
CA ALA A 117 12.11 -9.06 -1.98
C ALA A 117 12.58 -10.22 -2.86
N GLY A 118 12.88 -9.97 -4.15
CA GLY A 118 13.34 -10.99 -5.09
C GLY A 118 12.23 -11.91 -5.59
N ILE A 119 10.96 -11.50 -5.52
CA ILE A 119 9.87 -12.22 -6.17
C ILE A 119 10.00 -12.00 -7.68
N GLN A 120 9.99 -13.10 -8.43
CA GLN A 120 10.14 -13.08 -9.89
C GLN A 120 8.89 -12.50 -10.54
N GLU A 121 9.06 -11.78 -11.66
CA GLU A 121 7.92 -11.24 -12.42
C GLU A 121 6.99 -12.34 -12.96
N SER A 122 7.50 -13.55 -13.15
CA SER A 122 6.68 -14.72 -13.52
C SER A 122 5.76 -15.22 -12.40
N ASP A 123 6.09 -14.87 -11.15
CA ASP A 123 5.37 -15.27 -9.95
C ASP A 123 4.39 -14.19 -9.48
N LEU A 124 4.80 -12.92 -9.58
CA LEU A 124 3.97 -11.75 -9.31
C LEU A 124 4.41 -10.62 -10.26
N PRO A 125 3.74 -10.44 -11.41
CA PRO A 125 4.11 -9.41 -12.36
C PRO A 125 3.80 -8.03 -11.79
N SER A 126 4.73 -7.11 -11.95
CA SER A 126 4.59 -5.73 -11.49
C SER A 126 3.45 -5.03 -12.24
N SER A 127 2.48 -4.50 -11.51
CA SER A 127 1.37 -3.72 -12.06
C SER A 127 0.96 -2.59 -11.14
N TYR A 128 0.47 -1.50 -11.73
CA TYR A 128 -0.19 -0.42 -10.99
C TYR A 128 -1.63 -0.74 -10.59
N ARG A 129 -2.13 -1.94 -10.89
CA ARG A 129 -3.48 -2.41 -10.53
C ARG A 129 -3.40 -3.76 -9.84
N HIS A 130 -4.10 -3.88 -8.71
CA HIS A 130 -4.16 -5.12 -7.95
C HIS A 130 -4.75 -6.28 -8.75
N ALA A 131 -5.85 -6.02 -9.47
CA ALA A 131 -6.54 -7.02 -10.28
C ALA A 131 -5.62 -7.71 -11.30
N ASP A 132 -4.73 -6.96 -11.96
CA ASP A 132 -3.90 -7.48 -13.04
C ASP A 132 -2.90 -8.53 -12.55
N TYR A 133 -2.19 -8.28 -11.44
CA TYR A 133 -1.25 -9.26 -10.90
C TYR A 133 -1.97 -10.41 -10.19
N ILE A 134 -3.16 -10.16 -9.61
CA ILE A 134 -4.00 -11.22 -9.03
C ILE A 134 -4.41 -12.19 -10.13
N ASP A 135 -4.86 -11.70 -11.28
CA ASP A 135 -5.23 -12.55 -12.43
C ASP A 135 -4.08 -13.45 -12.87
N ALA A 136 -2.87 -12.88 -12.98
CA ALA A 136 -1.68 -13.64 -13.34
C ALA A 136 -1.33 -14.71 -12.30
N VAL A 137 -1.37 -14.36 -11.01
CA VAL A 137 -1.13 -15.29 -9.90
C VAL A 137 -2.16 -16.41 -9.89
N LEU A 138 -3.45 -16.09 -10.06
CA LEU A 138 -4.52 -17.08 -10.12
C LEU A 138 -4.34 -18.00 -11.33
N ALA A 139 -4.06 -17.46 -12.51
CA ALA A 139 -3.82 -18.25 -13.70
C ALA A 139 -2.64 -19.22 -13.51
N ARG A 140 -1.54 -18.77 -12.91
CA ARG A 140 -0.37 -19.61 -12.57
C ARG A 140 -0.75 -20.71 -11.58
N ALA A 141 -1.45 -20.37 -10.51
CA ALA A 141 -1.87 -21.32 -9.49
C ALA A 141 -2.86 -22.37 -9.99
N MET A 142 -3.72 -22.02 -10.95
CA MET A 142 -4.65 -22.97 -11.58
C MET A 142 -3.94 -23.88 -12.58
N ALA A 143 -2.94 -23.36 -13.31
CA ALA A 143 -2.17 -24.16 -14.28
C ALA A 143 -1.16 -25.10 -13.62
N ASP A 144 -0.51 -24.66 -12.54
CA ASP A 144 0.55 -25.41 -11.86
C ASP A 144 0.51 -25.12 -10.34
N PRO A 145 -0.39 -25.78 -9.58
CA PRO A 145 -0.56 -25.53 -8.15
C PRO A 145 0.68 -25.82 -7.30
N GLN A 146 1.58 -26.68 -7.76
CA GLN A 146 2.79 -27.09 -7.01
C GLN A 146 3.97 -26.16 -7.31
N GLY A 147 4.07 -25.64 -8.54
CA GLY A 147 5.10 -24.69 -8.94
C GLY A 147 4.72 -23.22 -8.82
N ALA A 148 3.49 -22.90 -8.39
CA ALA A 148 3.05 -21.53 -8.17
C ALA A 148 3.61 -20.96 -6.86
N ARG A 149 4.32 -19.83 -6.94
CA ARG A 149 4.88 -19.13 -5.78
C ARG A 149 3.82 -18.62 -4.80
N PHE A 150 2.62 -18.34 -5.28
CA PHE A 150 1.48 -17.93 -4.47
C PHE A 150 0.31 -18.87 -4.74
N ARG A 151 -0.32 -19.36 -3.67
CA ARG A 151 -1.53 -20.19 -3.74
C ARG A 151 -2.72 -19.42 -3.19
N PRO A 152 -3.85 -19.37 -3.91
CA PRO A 152 -5.04 -18.68 -3.45
C PRO A 152 -5.79 -19.51 -2.41
N TYR A 153 -6.30 -18.80 -1.39
CA TYR A 153 -7.20 -19.32 -0.36
C TYR A 153 -8.26 -18.25 -0.07
N ALA A 154 -9.42 -18.65 0.41
CA ALA A 154 -10.32 -17.74 1.11
C ALA A 154 -9.73 -17.39 2.50
N PRO A 155 -9.98 -16.18 3.04
CA PRO A 155 -9.39 -15.76 4.31
C PRO A 155 -9.78 -16.62 5.52
N ASP A 156 -10.91 -17.34 5.43
CA ASP A 156 -11.43 -18.26 6.44
C ASP A 156 -10.94 -19.71 6.28
N GLU A 157 -10.19 -20.03 5.22
CA GLU A 157 -9.65 -21.39 5.00
C GLU A 157 -8.38 -21.65 5.83
N ARG A 158 -7.58 -20.62 6.11
CA ARG A 158 -6.32 -20.79 6.85
C ARG A 158 -5.80 -19.50 7.48
N ALA A 159 -5.01 -19.67 8.55
CA ALA A 159 -4.28 -18.58 9.16
C ALA A 159 -3.23 -18.01 8.17
N PRO A 160 -3.21 -16.69 7.94
CA PRO A 160 -2.17 -16.04 7.16
C PRO A 160 -0.82 -16.12 7.88
N ARG A 161 0.27 -16.21 7.12
CA ARG A 161 1.65 -16.23 7.60
C ARG A 161 2.40 -15.01 7.08
N PRO A 162 3.48 -14.59 7.78
CA PRO A 162 4.35 -13.53 7.27
C PRO A 162 4.78 -13.79 5.82
N GLY A 163 4.57 -12.84 4.92
CA GLY A 163 4.87 -12.93 3.50
C GLY A 163 3.67 -13.26 2.61
N ASP A 164 2.54 -13.68 3.19
CA ASP A 164 1.29 -13.82 2.44
C ASP A 164 0.73 -12.44 2.05
N LEU A 165 -0.05 -12.36 0.97
CA LEU A 165 -0.81 -11.15 0.62
C LEU A 165 -2.26 -11.33 1.02
N LEU A 166 -2.78 -10.42 1.82
CA LEU A 166 -4.19 -10.38 2.21
C LEU A 166 -4.91 -9.33 1.37
N CYS A 167 -5.86 -9.77 0.55
CA CYS A 167 -6.48 -8.95 -0.48
C CYS A 167 -7.98 -8.73 -0.24
N ALA A 168 -8.37 -7.46 -0.25
CA ALA A 168 -9.75 -7.00 -0.18
C ALA A 168 -10.30 -6.61 -1.56
N ASP A 169 -11.59 -6.83 -1.74
CA ASP A 169 -12.34 -6.32 -2.87
C ASP A 169 -13.04 -5.01 -2.48
N ARG A 170 -12.73 -3.94 -3.19
CA ARG A 170 -13.23 -2.58 -2.94
C ARG A 170 -14.35 -2.19 -3.92
N SER A 171 -14.88 -3.14 -4.66
CA SER A 171 -15.99 -2.92 -5.59
C SER A 171 -17.29 -2.65 -4.83
N THR A 172 -18.23 -1.94 -5.47
CA THR A 172 -19.58 -1.72 -4.93
C THR A 172 -20.29 -3.03 -4.61
N VAL A 173 -20.05 -4.06 -5.42
CA VAL A 173 -20.48 -5.45 -5.17
C VAL A 173 -19.22 -6.30 -5.06
N PRO A 174 -18.75 -6.59 -3.83
CA PRO A 174 -17.60 -7.44 -3.61
C PRO A 174 -17.87 -8.89 -4.05
N LEU A 175 -16.80 -9.58 -4.47
CA LEU A 175 -16.86 -11.02 -4.70
C LEU A 175 -17.18 -11.75 -3.38
N ALA A 176 -18.11 -12.71 -3.44
CA ALA A 176 -18.41 -13.57 -2.29
C ALA A 176 -17.28 -14.58 -2.00
N HIS A 177 -16.47 -14.90 -3.01
CA HIS A 177 -15.34 -15.81 -2.92
C HIS A 177 -14.32 -15.49 -4.00
N TRP A 178 -13.02 -15.67 -3.73
CA TRP A 178 -11.96 -15.32 -4.68
C TRP A 178 -12.08 -16.06 -6.02
N SER A 179 -12.59 -17.29 -6.04
CA SER A 179 -12.70 -18.09 -7.27
C SER A 179 -13.62 -17.46 -8.31
N LEU A 180 -14.56 -16.61 -7.90
CA LEU A 180 -15.39 -15.82 -8.83
C LEU A 180 -14.56 -14.84 -9.67
N ARG A 181 -13.36 -14.47 -9.19
CA ARG A 181 -12.42 -13.66 -9.98
C ARG A 181 -12.00 -14.37 -11.27
N LEU A 182 -11.95 -15.70 -11.28
CA LEU A 182 -11.52 -16.49 -12.44
C LEU A 182 -12.44 -16.26 -13.67
N SER A 183 -13.71 -15.93 -13.47
CA SER A 183 -14.64 -15.58 -14.56
C SER A 183 -14.52 -14.13 -15.05
N GLU A 184 -13.74 -13.30 -14.36
CA GLU A 184 -13.58 -11.87 -14.65
C GLU A 184 -12.12 -11.51 -15.02
N ILE A 185 -11.28 -12.49 -15.36
CA ILE A 185 -9.88 -12.25 -15.72
C ILE A 185 -9.79 -11.21 -16.84
N GLY A 186 -8.91 -10.23 -16.66
CA GLY A 186 -8.71 -9.09 -17.55
C GLY A 186 -9.71 -7.94 -17.37
N GLN A 187 -10.80 -8.14 -16.61
CA GLN A 187 -11.74 -7.06 -16.31
C GLN A 187 -11.23 -6.21 -15.14
N PRO A 188 -11.39 -4.87 -15.20
CA PRO A 188 -11.08 -4.01 -14.06
C PRO A 188 -11.86 -4.35 -12.80
N ARG A 189 -11.17 -4.44 -11.67
CA ARG A 189 -11.79 -4.56 -10.35
C ARG A 189 -11.01 -3.74 -9.31
N PRO A 190 -11.67 -2.80 -8.59
CA PRO A 190 -11.06 -2.14 -7.44
C PRO A 190 -10.70 -3.16 -6.37
N MET A 191 -9.41 -3.32 -6.09
CA MET A 191 -8.92 -4.24 -5.07
C MET A 191 -7.78 -3.58 -4.29
N HIS A 192 -7.41 -4.18 -3.17
CA HIS A 192 -6.30 -3.73 -2.34
C HIS A 192 -5.67 -4.92 -1.64
N CYS A 193 -4.35 -4.96 -1.53
CA CYS A 193 -3.67 -6.01 -0.80
C CYS A 193 -2.64 -5.44 0.17
N ASP A 194 -2.51 -6.09 1.32
CA ASP A 194 -1.51 -5.84 2.34
C ASP A 194 -0.57 -7.05 2.46
N VAL A 195 0.69 -6.83 2.82
CA VAL A 195 1.64 -7.91 3.13
C VAL A 195 1.51 -8.29 4.58
N VAL A 196 1.19 -9.54 4.87
CA VAL A 196 1.18 -10.05 6.25
C VAL A 196 2.61 -10.04 6.79
N VAL A 197 2.83 -9.45 7.97
CA VAL A 197 4.16 -9.35 8.61
C VAL A 197 4.23 -10.13 9.93
N ARG A 198 3.09 -10.33 10.60
CA ARG A 198 2.98 -11.13 11.82
C ARG A 198 1.57 -11.73 11.92
N ASN A 199 1.49 -12.92 12.49
CA ASN A 199 0.26 -13.49 13.00
C ASN A 199 0.56 -13.98 14.42
N GLY A 200 -0.21 -13.54 15.42
CA GLY A 200 0.06 -13.84 16.82
C GLY A 200 -1.15 -13.59 17.72
N PRO A 201 -0.96 -13.63 19.05
CA PRO A 201 -2.06 -13.54 20.01
C PRO A 201 -2.90 -12.26 19.90
N ASP A 202 -2.31 -11.15 19.44
CA ASP A 202 -2.97 -9.86 19.29
C ASP A 202 -3.67 -9.67 17.93
N GLY A 203 -3.72 -10.72 17.12
CA GLY A 203 -4.29 -10.71 15.77
C GLY A 203 -3.24 -10.78 14.65
N VAL A 204 -3.70 -10.45 13.45
CA VAL A 204 -2.90 -10.44 12.22
C VAL A 204 -2.39 -9.02 11.99
N GLU A 205 -1.08 -8.86 11.81
CA GLU A 205 -0.48 -7.61 11.38
C GLU A 205 -0.11 -7.68 9.90
N ALA A 206 -0.58 -6.69 9.14
CA ALA A 206 -0.28 -6.56 7.72
C ALA A 206 0.14 -5.13 7.37
N VAL A 207 1.10 -4.98 6.48
CA VAL A 207 1.58 -3.69 6.00
C VAL A 207 1.01 -3.41 4.62
N GLY A 208 0.30 -2.30 4.51
CA GLY A 208 -0.31 -1.82 3.27
C GLY A 208 0.22 -0.45 2.89
N GLY A 209 0.39 -0.20 1.59
CA GLY A 209 0.64 1.11 1.03
C GLY A 209 -0.64 1.74 0.51
N ASN A 210 -0.74 3.06 0.57
CA ASN A 210 -1.95 3.83 0.26
C ASN A 210 -3.17 3.38 1.09
N VAL A 211 -2.92 2.99 2.34
CA VAL A 211 -3.96 2.82 3.35
C VAL A 211 -4.09 4.17 4.03
N GLN A 212 -5.20 4.87 3.77
CA GLN A 212 -5.34 6.27 4.19
C GLN A 212 -4.11 7.08 3.76
N GLU A 213 -3.74 6.93 2.48
CA GLU A 213 -2.66 7.68 1.82
C GLU A 213 -1.26 7.46 2.41
N MET A 214 -1.08 6.45 3.27
CA MET A 214 0.16 6.16 3.97
C MET A 214 0.61 4.70 3.76
N VAL A 215 1.87 4.41 4.13
CA VAL A 215 2.30 3.03 4.44
C VAL A 215 2.09 2.80 5.93
N VAL A 216 1.19 1.88 6.27
CA VAL A 216 0.80 1.62 7.66
C VAL A 216 0.87 0.13 7.98
N LEU A 217 1.09 -0.17 9.26
CA LEU A 217 0.84 -1.49 9.82
C LEU A 217 -0.59 -1.53 10.34
N ARG A 218 -1.42 -2.40 9.77
CA ARG A 218 -2.78 -2.68 10.21
C ARG A 218 -2.78 -3.86 11.16
N ARG A 219 -3.36 -3.70 12.35
CA ARG A 219 -3.68 -4.77 13.29
C ARG A 219 -5.11 -5.21 13.09
N LEU A 220 -5.29 -6.40 12.52
CA LEU A 220 -6.59 -6.96 12.18
C LEU A 220 -6.95 -8.04 13.20
N PRO A 221 -8.21 -8.07 13.68
CA PRO A 221 -8.63 -9.10 14.61
C PRO A 221 -8.61 -10.48 13.93
N SER A 222 -8.33 -11.51 14.71
CA SER A 222 -8.35 -12.91 14.26
C SER A 222 -9.20 -13.80 15.16
N ASP A 223 -9.63 -14.93 14.62
CA ASP A 223 -10.26 -15.99 15.42
C ASP A 223 -9.23 -16.81 16.21
N ASN A 224 -9.72 -17.81 16.96
CA ASN A 224 -8.90 -18.71 17.79
C ASN A 224 -7.93 -19.58 16.97
N GLU A 225 -8.14 -19.70 15.67
CA GLU A 225 -7.25 -20.43 14.75
C GLU A 225 -6.28 -19.47 14.05
N GLY A 226 -6.30 -18.18 14.38
CA GLY A 226 -5.43 -17.15 13.83
C GLY A 226 -5.84 -16.70 12.42
N ARG A 227 -7.07 -16.97 11.98
CA ARG A 227 -7.60 -16.46 10.71
C ARG A 227 -8.16 -15.06 10.89
N VAL A 228 -7.98 -14.20 9.89
CA VAL A 228 -8.49 -12.83 9.94
C VAL A 228 -10.02 -12.85 10.01
N LEU A 229 -10.60 -12.06 10.92
CA LEU A 229 -12.05 -11.95 10.99
C LEU A 229 -12.60 -11.17 9.78
N PRO A 230 -13.86 -11.43 9.38
CA PRO A 230 -14.52 -10.65 8.35
C PRO A 230 -14.52 -9.14 8.67
N ALA A 231 -14.48 -8.34 7.60
CA ALA A 231 -14.62 -6.90 7.75
C ALA A 231 -16.03 -6.54 8.29
N PRO A 232 -16.16 -5.50 9.13
CA PRO A 232 -17.46 -5.00 9.56
C PRO A 232 -18.34 -4.57 8.38
N PRO A 233 -19.68 -4.53 8.54
CA PRO A 233 -20.58 -4.01 7.51
C PRO A 233 -20.14 -2.63 7.00
N GLY A 234 -20.17 -2.44 5.68
CA GLY A 234 -19.74 -1.20 5.03
C GLY A 234 -18.23 -1.07 4.79
N GLN A 235 -17.41 -1.97 5.34
CA GLN A 235 -15.98 -2.04 5.04
C GLN A 235 -15.68 -3.04 3.92
N PRO A 236 -14.67 -2.80 3.07
CA PRO A 236 -14.26 -3.76 2.05
C PRO A 236 -13.90 -5.13 2.65
N PRO A 237 -14.55 -6.24 2.23
CA PRO A 237 -14.24 -7.55 2.74
C PRO A 237 -12.89 -8.04 2.20
N PHE A 238 -12.14 -8.73 3.03
CA PHE A 238 -11.07 -9.60 2.54
C PHE A 238 -11.72 -10.79 1.83
N VAL A 239 -11.30 -11.05 0.59
CA VAL A 239 -11.87 -12.11 -0.25
C VAL A 239 -10.84 -13.15 -0.65
N LEU A 240 -9.56 -12.80 -0.57
CA LEU A 240 -8.46 -13.60 -1.09
C LEU A 240 -7.23 -13.48 -0.18
N LEU A 241 -6.67 -14.63 0.18
CA LEU A 241 -5.34 -14.77 0.75
C LEU A 241 -4.43 -15.44 -0.30
N LEU A 242 -3.38 -14.75 -0.73
CA LEU A 242 -2.33 -15.33 -1.57
C LEU A 242 -1.20 -15.82 -0.66
N ALA A 243 -1.22 -17.11 -0.36
CA ALA A 243 -0.24 -17.72 0.52
C ALA A 243 1.08 -17.95 -0.22
N ILE A 244 2.17 -17.34 0.27
CA ILE A 244 3.49 -17.52 -0.31
C ILE A 244 4.01 -18.94 -0.01
N GLN A 245 4.52 -19.60 -1.03
CA GLN A 245 5.14 -20.93 -0.94
C GLN A 245 6.67 -20.76 -0.86
N GLU A 246 7.32 -21.45 0.06
CA GLU A 246 8.79 -21.52 0.06
C GLU A 246 9.25 -22.30 -1.19
N GLN A 247 10.34 -21.86 -1.80
CA GLN A 247 10.98 -22.67 -2.84
C GLN A 247 11.69 -23.80 -2.12
N GLY A 248 11.35 -25.05 -2.46
CA GLY A 248 12.03 -26.24 -1.95
C GLY A 248 13.47 -26.34 -2.44
#